data_AF-A0AB33BXE6-F1
#
_entry.id   AF-A0AB33BXE6-F1
#
_cell.length_a   1.000
_cell.length_b   1.000
_cell.length_c   1.000
_cell.angle_alpha   90.00
_cell.angle_beta   90.00
_cell.angle_gamma   90.00
#
_symmetry.space_group_name_H-M   'P 1'
#
loop_
_entity.id
_entity.type
_entity.pdbx_description
1 polymer ?
#
loop_
_entity_poly.entity_id
_entity_poly.type
_entity_poly.pdbx_seq_one_letter_code
_entity_poly.pdbx_strand_id
1 'polypeptide(L)' 'MSSNFLESMTVNNLQYAYFPGCVAQGACRELYLSTAALTEALGINLVELKKAACCGSGNL' A
#
# COMPACT_ATOMS: atom_id res chain seq x y z
N MET A 1 -33.05 14.43 -8.38
CA MET A 1 -32.11 13.33 -8.65
C MET A 1 -30.74 13.94 -8.91
N SER A 2 -29.85 14.03 -7.91
CA SER A 2 -29.02 12.94 -7.36
C SER A 2 -27.72 12.75 -8.14
N SER A 3 -26.69 13.56 -7.85
CA SER A 3 -25.30 13.18 -8.15
C SER A 3 -24.27 13.83 -7.22
N ASN A 4 -24.55 15.00 -6.63
CA ASN A 4 -23.51 15.78 -5.91
C ASN A 4 -23.25 15.39 -4.45
N PHE A 5 -23.80 14.27 -3.94
CA PHE A 5 -23.58 13.84 -2.54
C PHE A 5 -22.67 12.61 -2.40
N LEU A 6 -22.47 11.82 -3.47
CA LEU A 6 -21.59 10.65 -3.45
C LEU A 6 -20.12 10.99 -3.80
N GLU A 7 -19.87 12.11 -4.49
CA GLU A 7 -18.50 12.50 -4.90
C GLU A 7 -17.66 13.09 -3.74
N SER A 8 -18.29 13.47 -2.62
CA SER A 8 -17.64 14.18 -1.52
C SER A 8 -17.13 13.28 -0.39
N MET A 9 -17.31 11.96 -0.45
CA MET A 9 -17.15 11.10 0.73
C MET A 9 -15.92 10.18 0.80
N THR A 10 -14.99 10.16 -0.16
CA THR A 10 -13.91 9.14 -0.08
C THR A 10 -12.49 9.57 -0.44
N VAL A 11 -12.22 10.82 -0.84
CA VAL A 11 -10.82 11.27 -1.00
C VAL A 11 -10.30 11.81 0.33
N ASN A 12 -10.22 10.92 1.33
CA ASN A 12 -9.24 11.13 2.37
C ASN A 12 -7.88 11.07 1.68
N ASN A 13 -7.00 12.02 1.96
CA ASN A 13 -5.63 12.03 1.45
C ASN A 13 -4.83 10.92 2.16
N LEU A 14 -5.19 9.66 1.88
CA LEU A 14 -4.72 8.46 2.53
C LEU A 14 -3.25 8.27 2.20
N GLN A 15 -2.39 8.64 3.15
CA GLN A 15 -0.95 8.46 3.05
C GLN A 15 -0.49 7.54 4.19
N TYR A 16 0.18 6.46 3.81
CA TYR A 16 0.67 5.46 4.76
C TYR A 16 2.14 5.15 4.52
N ALA A 17 2.87 4.92 5.61
CA ALA A 17 4.21 4.37 5.55
C ALA A 17 4.12 2.89 5.14
N TYR A 18 4.81 2.53 4.06
CA TYR A 18 4.79 1.19 3.50
C TYR A 18 6.03 0.41 3.94
N PHE A 19 5.80 -0.68 4.67
CA PHE A 19 6.81 -1.63 5.09
C PHE A 19 6.65 -2.92 4.25
N PRO A 20 7.44 -3.11 3.18
CA PRO A 20 7.30 -4.28 2.30
C PRO A 20 7.82 -5.58 2.93
N GLY A 21 8.68 -5.50 3.95
CA GLY A 21 9.32 -6.68 4.55
C GLY A 21 10.26 -7.44 3.60
N CYS A 22 10.80 -8.58 4.05
CA CYS A 22 11.81 -9.33 3.30
C CYS A 22 11.23 -10.11 2.11
N VAL A 23 10.02 -10.67 2.25
CA VAL A 23 9.40 -11.54 1.23
C VAL A 23 8.99 -10.75 -0.01
N ALA A 24 8.31 -9.61 0.19
CA ALA A 24 7.87 -8.77 -0.93
C ALA A 24 9.06 -8.15 -1.70
N GLN A 25 10.18 -7.90 -1.01
CA GLN A 25 11.41 -7.39 -1.62
C GLN A 25 12.25 -8.50 -2.30
N GLY A 26 12.15 -9.74 -1.81
CA GLY A 26 12.94 -10.88 -2.27
C GLY A 26 12.10 -11.95 -2.96
N ALA A 27 11.62 -12.93 -2.19
CA ALA A 27 11.09 -14.20 -2.68
C ALA A 27 9.76 -14.12 -3.45
N CYS A 28 8.90 -13.12 -3.17
CA CYS A 28 7.60 -12.96 -3.82
C CYS A 28 7.40 -11.51 -4.26
N ARG A 29 8.06 -11.12 -5.34
CA ARG A 29 7.97 -9.75 -5.90
C ARG A 29 6.57 -9.41 -6.39
N GLU A 30 5.77 -10.40 -6.76
CA GLU A 30 4.38 -10.27 -7.18
C GLU A 30 3.51 -9.62 -6.09
N LEU A 31 3.83 -9.87 -4.82
CA LEU A 31 3.13 -9.25 -3.69
C LEU A 31 3.36 -7.74 -3.66
N TYR A 32 4.60 -7.30 -3.88
CA TYR A 32 4.95 -5.88 -3.95
C TYR A 32 4.21 -5.20 -5.11
N LEU A 33 4.24 -5.81 -6.29
CA LEU A 33 3.59 -5.27 -7.49
C LEU A 33 2.07 -5.20 -7.35
N SER A 34 1.45 -6.25 -6.81
CA SER A 34 0.00 -6.30 -6.57
C SER A 34 -0.43 -5.23 -5.57
N THR A 35 0.36 -5.02 -4.51
CA THR A 35 0.11 -3.97 -3.52
C THR A 35 0.20 -2.58 -4.14
N ALA A 36 1.21 -2.32 -4.96
CA ALA A 36 1.36 -1.04 -5.67
C ALA A 36 0.17 -0.77 -6.61
N ALA A 37 -0.23 -1.76 -7.43
CA ALA A 37 -1.34 -1.62 -8.36
C ALA A 37 -2.68 -1.36 -7.65
N LEU A 38 -2.94 -2.06 -6.54
CA LEU A 38 -4.17 -1.86 -5.75
C LEU A 38 -4.20 -0.47 -5.10
N THR A 39 -3.07 -0.02 -4.54
CA THR A 39 -3.03 1.29 -3.88
C THR A 39 -3.15 2.45 -4.84
N GLU A 40 -2.61 2.32 -6.06
CA GLU A 40 -2.86 3.27 -7.15
C GLU A 40 -4.35 3.34 -7.50
N ALA A 41 -5.00 2.19 -7.71
CA ALA A 41 -6.43 2.12 -8.04
C ALA A 41 -7.35 2.66 -6.93
N LEU A 42 -6.93 2.54 -5.67
CA LEU A 42 -7.66 3.02 -4.50
C LEU A 42 -7.34 4.48 -4.13
N GLY A 43 -6.40 5.14 -4.82
CA GLY A 43 -5.98 6.50 -4.50
C GLY A 43 -5.21 6.61 -3.17
N ILE A 44 -4.50 5.54 -2.77
CA ILE A 44 -3.70 5.48 -1.55
C ILE A 44 -2.25 5.79 -1.88
N ASN A 45 -1.67 6.77 -1.19
CA ASN A 45 -0.25 7.11 -1.32
C ASN A 45 0.58 6.28 -0.34
N LEU A 46 1.37 5.34 -0.86
CA LEU A 46 2.31 4.53 -0.08
C LEU A 46 3.72 5.12 -0.11
N VAL A 47 4.26 5.43 1.07
CA VAL A 47 5.63 5.94 1.24
C VAL A 47 6.52 4.81 1.76
N GLU A 48 7.38 4.26 0.90
CA GLU A 48 8.22 3.10 1.25
C GLU A 48 9.31 3.42 2.28
N LEU A 49 9.40 2.58 3.32
CA LEU A 49 10.42 2.65 4.36
C LEU A 49 11.70 1.90 3.97
N LYS A 50 12.67 2.62 3.39
CA LYS A 50 13.92 2.06 2.84
C LYS A 50 14.90 1.43 3.84
N LYS A 51 14.74 1.67 5.15
CA LYS A 51 15.68 1.22 6.21
C LYS A 51 14.98 0.51 7.37
N ALA A 52 13.78 -0.02 7.13
CA ALA A 52 13.08 -0.74 8.18
C ALA A 52 13.75 -2.11 8.42
N ALA A 53 13.88 -2.47 9.71
CA ALA A 53 14.44 -3.76 10.10
C ALA A 53 13.43 -4.90 9.87
N CYS A 54 13.91 -6.15 9.85
CA CYS A 54 13.06 -7.34 9.76
C CYS A 54 11.99 -7.34 10.87
N CYS A 55 10.76 -7.72 10.54
CA CYS A 55 9.65 -7.81 11.48
C CYS A 55 9.79 -8.97 12.50
N GLY A 56 10.87 -9.76 12.43
CA GLY A 56 11.13 -10.86 13.35
C GLY A 56 10.28 -12.10 13.11
N SER A 57 9.37 -12.07 12.13
CA SER A 57 8.81 -13.27 11.54
C SER A 57 9.97 -14.00 10.85
N GLY A 58 10.16 -15.29 11.13
CA GLY A 58 11.25 -16.08 10.55
C GLY A 58 11.24 -16.11 9.02
N ASN A 59 12.03 -17.00 8.42
CA ASN A 59 12.22 -17.15 6.96
C ASN A 59 10.98 -17.66 6.16
N LEU A 60 9.78 -17.26 6.54
CA LEU A 60 8.56 -17.36 5.73
C LEU A 60 8.45 -16.13 4.83
#